data_AF-A0A538SJT6-F1
#
_entry.id   AF-A0A538SJT6-F1
#
_cell.length_a   1.000
_cell.length_b   1.000
_cell.length_c   1.000
_cell.angle_alpha   90.00
_cell.angle_beta   90.00
_cell.angle_gamma   90.00
#
_symmetry.space_group_name_H-M   'P 1'
#
loop_
_entity.id
_entity.type
_entity.pdbx_description
1 polymer ?
#
loop_
_entity_poly.entity_id
_entity_poly.type
_entity_poly.pdbx_seq_one_letter_code
_entity_poly.pdbx_strand_id
1 'polypeptide(L)'
;MKSASHGDDTLHVEVSGISIHGVWLFLGDRELFLRFKDFPWFRDAPVAGVLHVERPQPHHLYWPDLDIDLDVQSILDPKRFPLVSRERLSSRLQGAAGVQRAKAKASPRRSRRR
;
A
#
# COMPACT_ATOMS: atom_id res chain seq x y z
N MET A 1 39.83 5.39 15.77
CA MET A 1 39.17 5.48 14.46
C MET A 1 38.31 6.73 14.49
N LYS A 2 38.58 7.70 13.60
CA LYS A 2 37.80 8.93 13.50
C LYS A 2 36.68 8.67 12.50
N SER A 3 35.44 8.59 12.96
CA SER A 3 34.28 8.62 12.08
C SER A 3 34.15 10.05 11.56
N ALA A 4 34.43 10.24 10.28
CA ALA A 4 34.21 11.51 9.60
C ALA A 4 32.70 11.80 9.62
N SER A 5 32.30 12.79 10.42
CA SER A 5 31.00 13.43 10.34
C SER A 5 30.87 13.99 8.92
N HIS A 6 30.22 13.26 8.02
CA HIS A 6 29.83 13.81 6.73
C HIS A 6 28.74 14.83 7.05
N GLY A 7 29.10 16.11 6.93
CA GLY A 7 28.11 17.16 6.82
C GLY A 7 27.43 16.98 5.48
N ASP A 8 26.34 16.25 5.46
CA ASP A 8 25.45 16.23 4.31
C ASP A 8 24.30 17.17 4.65
N ASP A 9 24.09 18.18 3.82
CA ASP A 9 22.80 18.88 3.64
C ASP A 9 21.76 17.82 3.26
N THR A 10 21.42 16.97 4.23
CA THR A 10 20.49 15.88 4.07
C THR A 10 19.18 16.61 3.97
N LEU A 11 18.69 16.74 2.73
CA LEU A 11 17.49 17.47 2.38
C LEU A 11 16.39 17.00 3.34
N HIS A 12 16.09 17.83 4.35
CA HIS A 12 15.38 17.36 5.53
C HIS A 12 14.01 16.81 5.10
N VAL A 13 13.78 15.54 5.42
CA VAL A 13 12.51 14.87 5.21
C VAL A 13 12.16 14.06 6.43
N GLU A 14 10.91 14.17 6.88
CA GLU A 14 10.38 13.35 7.96
C GLU A 14 8.89 13.13 7.78
N VAL A 15 8.37 12.09 8.42
CA VAL A 15 6.92 11.83 8.47
C VAL A 15 6.37 12.49 9.74
N SER A 16 5.58 13.55 9.57
CA SER A 16 5.01 14.30 10.70
C SER A 16 3.78 13.59 11.31
N GLY A 17 3.11 12.72 10.55
CA GLY A 17 1.97 11.98 11.06
C GLY A 17 1.35 11.01 10.07
N ILE A 18 0.56 10.06 10.59
CA ILE A 18 -0.18 9.07 9.79
C ILE A 18 -1.64 9.12 10.23
N SER A 19 -2.54 9.13 9.25
CA SER A 19 -3.99 9.13 9.45
C SER A 19 -4.65 8.02 8.65
N ILE A 20 -5.94 7.79 8.87
CA ILE A 20 -6.74 6.83 8.09
C ILE A 20 -6.85 7.19 6.59
N HIS A 21 -6.53 8.44 6.23
CA HIS A 21 -6.67 8.95 4.87
C HIS A 21 -5.33 9.05 4.12
N GLY A 22 -4.20 9.00 4.83
CA GLY A 22 -2.91 9.29 4.25
C GLY A 22 -1.81 9.60 5.26
N VAL A 23 -0.66 9.96 4.73
CA VAL A 23 0.58 10.26 5.46
C VAL A 23 0.93 11.73 5.28
N TRP A 24 1.33 12.39 6.36
CA TRP A 24 1.87 13.73 6.34
C TRP A 24 3.39 13.68 6.33
N LEU A 25 4.01 14.42 5.43
CA LEU A 25 5.45 14.54 5.29
C LEU A 25 5.88 15.99 5.45
N PHE A 26 6.95 16.21 6.21
CA PHE A 26 7.63 17.49 6.27
C PHE A 26 8.84 17.44 5.34
N LEU A 27 8.92 18.38 4.41
CA LEU A 27 9.93 18.47 3.36
C LEU A 27 10.60 19.84 3.40
N GLY A 28 11.76 19.95 4.05
CA GLY A 28 12.38 21.24 4.34
C GLY A 28 11.47 22.07 5.25
N ASP A 29 10.82 23.10 4.69
CA ASP A 29 9.92 24.01 5.43
C ASP A 29 8.44 23.84 5.03
N ARG A 30 8.10 22.76 4.34
CA ARG A 30 6.75 22.56 3.78
C ARG A 30 6.17 21.22 4.20
N GLU A 31 4.89 21.22 4.50
CA GLU A 31 4.15 20.00 4.79
C GLU A 31 3.37 19.53 3.54
N LEU A 32 3.47 18.23 3.26
CA LEU A 32 2.83 17.55 2.13
C LEU A 32 1.94 16.43 2.64
N PHE A 33 0.80 16.21 1.97
CA PHE A 33 -0.13 15.15 2.33
C PHE A 33 -0.27 14.10 1.24
N LEU A 34 0.17 12.87 1.55
CA LEU A 34 0.11 11.72 0.67
C LEU A 34 -1.19 10.97 0.92
N ARG A 35 -2.15 11.17 0.03
CA ARG A 35 -3.48 10.56 0.16
C ARG A 35 -3.44 9.11 -0.29
N PHE A 36 -3.93 8.18 0.53
CA PHE A 36 -4.01 6.76 0.16
C PHE A 36 -4.89 6.46 -1.05
N LYS A 37 -5.76 7.39 -1.45
CA LYS A 37 -6.53 7.27 -2.71
C LYS A 37 -5.66 7.44 -3.96
N ASP A 38 -4.58 8.21 -3.86
CA ASP A 38 -3.66 8.51 -4.96
C ASP A 38 -2.44 7.58 -4.89
N PHE A 39 -2.04 7.20 -3.67
CA PHE A 39 -0.90 6.32 -3.36
C PHE A 39 -1.37 5.12 -2.50
N PRO A 40 -2.07 4.13 -3.08
CA PRO A 40 -2.72 3.06 -2.32
C PRO A 40 -1.75 2.11 -1.62
N TRP A 41 -0.50 2.00 -2.09
CA TRP A 41 0.50 1.07 -1.57
C TRP A 41 0.87 1.34 -0.10
N PHE A 42 0.70 2.58 0.37
CA PHE A 42 0.94 2.95 1.76
C PHE A 42 -0.18 2.51 2.72
N ARG A 43 -1.36 2.13 2.22
CA ARG A 43 -2.53 1.79 3.07
C ARG A 43 -2.26 0.58 3.97
N ASP A 44 -1.62 -0.44 3.40
CA ASP A 44 -1.36 -1.72 4.08
C ASP A 44 0.13 -1.91 4.39
N ALA A 45 0.95 -0.86 4.21
CA ALA A 45 2.37 -0.88 4.48
C ALA A 45 2.67 -0.87 5.99
N PRO A 46 3.73 -1.56 6.45
CA PRO A 46 4.18 -1.48 7.84
C PRO A 46 4.53 -0.04 8.23
N VAL A 47 4.00 0.44 9.37
CA VAL A 47 4.24 1.80 9.86
C VAL A 47 5.73 2.13 9.95
N ALA A 48 6.55 1.18 10.43
CA ALA A 48 8.01 1.37 10.49
C ALA A 48 8.61 1.70 9.12
N GLY A 49 8.18 0.99 8.07
CA GLY A 49 8.63 1.27 6.71
C GLY A 49 8.11 2.61 6.20
N VAL A 50 6.88 3.01 6.52
CA VAL A 50 6.34 4.34 6.15
C VAL A 50 7.12 5.48 6.81
N LEU A 51 7.57 5.28 8.06
CA LEU A 51 8.37 6.26 8.79
C LEU A 51 9.81 6.37 8.26
N HIS A 52 10.32 5.31 7.63
CA HIS A 52 11.66 5.28 7.06
C HIS A 52 11.66 5.88 5.64
N VAL A 53 11.64 7.21 5.58
CA VAL A 53 11.73 7.97 4.33
C VAL A 53 13.13 8.55 4.16
N GLU A 54 13.66 8.45 2.95
CA GLU A 54 14.91 9.06 2.51
C GLU A 54 14.64 10.06 1.38
N ARG A 55 15.50 11.08 1.28
CA ARG A 55 15.45 12.06 0.21
C ARG A 55 16.81 12.15 -0.47
N PRO A 56 17.14 11.21 -1.37
CA PRO A 56 18.43 11.21 -2.07
C PRO A 56 18.58 12.41 -3.01
N GLN A 57 17.47 13.01 -3.47
CA GLN A 57 17.48 14.17 -4.37
C GLN A 57 16.38 15.18 -3.98
N PRO A 58 16.52 16.48 -4.30
CA PRO A 58 15.55 17.50 -3.89
C PRO A 58 14.10 17.23 -4.34
N HIS A 59 13.92 16.54 -5.45
CA HIS A 59 12.63 16.26 -6.08
C HIS A 59 12.19 14.81 -5.91
N HIS A 60 12.98 13.97 -5.22
CA HIS A 60 12.74 12.54 -5.15
C HIS A 60 12.73 12.03 -3.71
N LEU A 61 11.69 11.29 -3.37
CA LEU A 61 11.48 10.63 -2.09
C LEU A 61 11.57 9.13 -2.28
N TYR A 62 12.21 8.45 -1.35
CA TYR A 62 12.43 7.02 -1.42
C TYR A 62 12.13 6.37 -0.07
N TRP A 63 11.35 5.29 -0.08
CA TRP A 63 11.09 4.45 1.08
C TRP A 63 11.82 3.12 0.90
N PRO A 64 13.06 2.98 1.40
CA PRO A 64 13.88 1.78 1.18
C PRO A 64 13.23 0.49 1.67
N ASP A 65 12.52 0.54 2.81
CA ASP A 65 11.88 -0.64 3.39
C ASP A 65 10.65 -1.11 2.63
N LEU A 66 10.05 -0.20 1.84
CA LEU A 66 8.84 -0.47 1.05
C LEU A 66 9.15 -0.67 -0.43
N ASP A 67 10.39 -0.36 -0.87
CA ASP A 67 10.79 -0.31 -2.27
C ASP A 67 9.88 0.63 -3.09
N ILE A 68 9.56 1.81 -2.52
CA ILE A 68 8.69 2.82 -3.14
C ILE A 68 9.48 4.09 -3.41
N ASP A 69 9.42 4.56 -4.66
CA ASP A 69 9.98 5.83 -5.10
C ASP A 69 8.88 6.81 -5.53
N LEU A 70 8.99 8.09 -5.14
CA LEU A 70 8.03 9.13 -5.50
C LEU A 70 8.71 10.44 -5.88
N ASP A 71 8.26 11.05 -6.98
CA ASP A 71 8.61 12.44 -7.29
C ASP A 71 7.68 13.42 -6.54
N VAL A 72 8.27 14.47 -5.96
CA VAL A 72 7.57 15.51 -5.20
C VAL A 72 6.47 16.19 -6.03
N GLN A 73 6.67 16.36 -7.34
CA GLN A 73 5.67 16.93 -8.25
C GLN A 73 4.43 16.04 -8.36
N SER A 74 4.58 14.71 -8.25
CA SER A 74 3.45 13.77 -8.25
C SER A 74 2.52 13.97 -7.05
N ILE A 75 3.08 14.43 -5.92
CA ILE A 75 2.33 14.71 -4.70
C ILE A 75 1.64 16.08 -4.81
N LEU A 76 2.31 17.07 -5.39
CA LEU A 76 1.79 18.43 -5.59
C LEU A 76 0.69 18.49 -6.68
N ASP A 77 0.87 17.76 -7.77
CA ASP A 77 -0.10 17.66 -8.87
C ASP A 77 -0.40 16.19 -9.26
N PRO A 78 -1.18 15.46 -8.45
CA PRO A 78 -1.52 14.06 -8.71
C PRO A 78 -2.35 13.86 -9.99
N LYS A 79 -3.01 14.92 -10.50
CA LYS A 79 -3.82 14.82 -11.72
C LYS A 79 -2.96 14.68 -12.96
N ARG A 80 -1.73 15.21 -12.91
CA ARG A 80 -0.77 15.15 -14.00
C ARG A 80 -0.01 13.83 -14.06
N PHE A 81 0.01 13.11 -12.93
CA PHE A 81 0.66 11.81 -12.77
C PHE A 81 -0.30 10.81 -12.13
N PRO A 82 -1.28 10.26 -12.87
CA PRO A 82 -2.12 9.19 -12.34
C PRO A 82 -1.28 7.93 -12.13
N LEU A 83 -0.74 7.76 -10.92
CA LEU A 83 0.12 6.64 -10.50
C LEU A 83 -0.68 5.36 -10.21
N VAL A 84 -1.98 5.36 -10.51
CA VAL A 84 -2.82 4.17 -10.48
C VAL A 84 -2.56 3.39 -11.75
N SER A 85 -1.52 2.53 -11.74
CA SER A 85 -1.53 1.38 -12.63
C SER A 85 -2.83 0.64 -12.35
N ARG A 86 -3.65 0.46 -13.38
CA ARG A 86 -4.94 -0.22 -13.32
C ARG A 86 -4.64 -1.66 -12.88
N GLU A 87 -4.63 -1.88 -11.57
CA GLU A 87 -4.47 -3.19 -10.97
C GLU A 87 -5.45 -4.11 -11.70
N ARG A 88 -4.91 -5.12 -12.38
CA ARG A 88 -5.73 -6.25 -12.77
C ARG A 88 -6.30 -6.75 -11.46
N LEU A 89 -7.61 -6.54 -11.28
CA LEU A 89 -8.46 -7.18 -10.29
C LEU A 89 -7.83 -8.49 -9.88
N SER A 90 -7.35 -8.56 -8.64
CA SER A 90 -6.85 -9.78 -8.04
C SER A 90 -7.95 -10.84 -8.18
N SER A 91 -7.81 -11.69 -9.20
CA SER A 91 -8.78 -12.70 -9.62
C SER A 91 -8.77 -13.90 -8.68
N ARG A 92 -8.72 -13.67 -7.37
CA ARG A 92 -8.71 -14.70 -6.32
C ARG A 92 -9.94 -14.68 -5.41
N LEU A 93 -10.93 -13.83 -5.68
CA LEU A 93 -12.22 -13.85 -4.96
C LEU A 93 -13.40 -14.47 -5.74
N GLN A 94 -13.16 -15.13 -6.88
CA GLN A 94 -14.19 -15.93 -7.58
C GLN A 94 -13.97 -17.44 -7.41
N GLY A 95 -13.66 -17.88 -6.19
CA GLY A 95 -13.38 -19.29 -5.89
C GLY A 95 -13.95 -19.75 -4.55
N ALA A 96 -15.10 -19.24 -4.11
CA ALA A 96 -15.75 -19.72 -2.89
C ALA A 96 -17.28 -19.55 -2.94
N ALA A 97 -17.91 -20.00 -4.03
CA ALA A 97 -19.36 -20.16 -4.08
C ALA A 97 -19.72 -21.38 -4.93
N GLY A 98 -19.55 -22.59 -4.38
CA GLY A 98 -19.95 -23.79 -5.12
C GLY A 98 -19.49 -25.12 -4.57
N VAL A 99 -19.76 -25.46 -3.30
CA VAL A 99 -20.03 -26.86 -2.94
C VAL A 99 -21.21 -26.89 -1.99
N GLN A 100 -22.40 -27.05 -2.58
CA GLN A 100 -23.62 -27.31 -1.85
C GLN A 100 -23.55 -28.70 -1.19
N ARG A 101 -23.95 -28.72 0.08
CA ARG A 101 -24.20 -29.89 0.91
C ARG A 101 -24.96 -30.99 0.15
N ALA A 102 -24.39 -32.19 0.08
CA ALA A 102 -25.18 -33.41 -0.09
C ALA A 102 -25.57 -33.93 1.30
N LYS A 103 -26.78 -33.61 1.77
CA LYS A 103 -27.45 -34.35 2.84
C LYS A 103 -28.48 -35.31 2.24
N ALA A 104 -28.40 -36.54 2.72
CA ALA A 104 -29.18 -37.73 2.41
C ALA A 104 -30.69 -37.50 2.20
N LYS A 105 -31.27 -38.26 1.26
CA LYS A 105 -32.63 -38.81 1.41
C LYS A 105 -32.70 -40.25 0.91
N ALA A 106 -33.15 -41.10 1.81
CA ALA A 106 -33.52 -42.49 1.60
C ALA A 106 -34.60 -42.65 0.52
N SER A 107 -34.66 -43.82 -0.10
CA SER A 107 -35.83 -44.29 -0.84
C SER A 107 -36.13 -45.76 -0.52
N PRO A 108 -37.41 -46.17 -0.63
CA PRO A 108 -38.03 -47.04 0.37
C PRO A 108 -38.09 -48.53 -0.02
N ARG A 109 -38.22 -49.37 1.00
CA ARG A 109 -38.62 -50.78 0.92
C ARG A 109 -40.09 -50.91 0.51
N ARG A 110 -40.37 -51.71 -0.54
CA ARG A 110 -41.35 -52.83 -0.63
C ARG A 110 -41.46 -53.22 -2.12
N SER A 111 -41.62 -54.48 -2.52
CA SER A 111 -42.44 -55.53 -1.91
C SER A 111 -42.02 -56.92 -2.40
N ARG A 112 -42.29 -57.90 -1.54
CA ARG A 112 -42.24 -59.35 -1.77
C ARG A 112 -43.56 -59.85 -2.38
N ARG A 113 -43.47 -61.04 -3.01
CA ARG A 113 -44.52 -61.98 -3.48
C ARG A 113 -45.11 -61.63 -4.85
N ARG A 114 -45.15 -62.57 -5.80
CA ARG A 114 -45.75 -63.91 -5.67
C ARG A 114 -44.96 -65.01 -6.37
#